data_AF-A0A0J9CZ30-F1
#
_entry.id   AF-A0A0J9CZ30-F1
#
_cell.length_a   1.000
_cell.length_b   1.000
_cell.length_c   1.000
_cell.angle_alpha   90.00
_cell.angle_beta   90.00
_cell.angle_gamma   90.00
#
_symmetry.space_group_name_H-M   'P 1'
#
loop_
_entity.id
_entity.type
_entity.pdbx_description
1 polymer ?
#
loop_
_entity_poly.entity_id
_entity_poly.type
_entity_poly.pdbx_seq_one_letter_code
_entity_poly.pdbx_strand_id
1 'polypeptide(L)'
;MGRWAGIGALAAVLWAPPLMAQSAGMTREQAKALYGAGGFPVVTDAVGPTNRCGKPARPRITFVDMNGDGRKEALFIDSGDCYQQEKRWYAVATQGPDGRWRRILEGEGSVAASGTAVNGWFVLNATRGGVTTRLTFDGNVYADARLASQAARAAPSTARNATSGPAAAAPAGDVAIFLAAGFHLKKGRWESGCNDGDEDNGPGSYGPGTIEERRDLNGDGRPEAIITEGGTYCYGNTGAAFWVMSQQADGRWKRMYNSVGIAEIRPTKGADGWPDIGIGGPGLCMPVVRWNGRAYVDLRVEGKGCAR
;
A
#
# COMPACT_ATOMS: atom_id res chain seq x y z
N MET A 1 -53.26 25.06 65.04
CA MET A 1 -53.16 24.80 63.58
C MET A 1 -52.31 25.92 62.97
N GLY A 2 -51.07 25.64 62.56
CA GLY A 2 -50.18 26.67 62.00
C GLY A 2 -48.70 26.25 61.93
N ARG A 3 -48.32 25.57 60.83
CA ARG A 3 -47.08 25.63 60.02
C ARG A 3 -45.73 25.88 60.76
N TRP A 4 -44.81 24.91 60.91
CA TRP A 4 -43.89 24.26 59.93
C TRP A 4 -43.13 25.21 58.98
N ALA A 5 -41.81 25.34 59.21
CA ALA A 5 -40.80 25.63 58.19
C ALA A 5 -39.44 25.05 58.64
N GLY A 6 -39.21 23.78 58.29
CA GLY A 6 -37.89 23.14 58.40
C GLY A 6 -37.20 23.19 57.04
N ILE A 7 -35.99 23.76 57.00
CA ILE A 7 -35.14 23.84 55.82
C ILE A 7 -34.45 22.47 55.66
N GLY A 8 -34.91 21.67 54.70
CA GLY A 8 -34.27 20.41 54.29
C GLY A 8 -33.39 20.62 53.07
N ALA A 9 -32.08 20.43 53.22
CA ALA A 9 -31.12 20.43 52.12
C ALA A 9 -31.32 19.18 51.25
N LEU A 10 -31.70 19.38 49.98
CA LEU A 10 -31.76 18.35 48.96
C LEU A 10 -30.35 18.09 48.40
N ALA A 11 -29.74 16.97 48.78
CA ALA A 11 -28.59 16.43 48.08
C ALA A 11 -29.06 15.77 46.77
N ALA A 12 -28.83 16.46 45.64
CA ALA A 12 -29.08 15.91 44.31
C ALA A 12 -28.01 14.85 44.00
N VAL A 13 -28.38 13.58 44.06
CA VAL A 13 -27.58 12.47 43.51
C VAL A 13 -27.74 12.52 41.99
N LEU A 14 -26.75 13.10 41.31
CA LEU A 14 -26.64 13.04 39.85
C LEU A 14 -26.29 11.61 39.44
N TRP A 15 -27.28 10.87 38.94
CA TRP A 15 -27.04 9.68 38.14
C TRP A 15 -26.42 10.12 36.80
N ALA A 16 -25.10 10.01 36.69
CA ALA A 16 -24.44 10.03 35.39
C ALA A 16 -24.85 8.75 34.64
N PRO A 17 -25.49 8.82 33.47
CA PRO A 17 -25.69 7.63 32.66
C PRO A 17 -24.32 7.06 32.27
N PRO A 18 -24.15 5.73 32.23
CA PRO A 18 -22.93 5.15 31.72
C PRO A 18 -22.74 5.64 30.28
N LEU A 19 -21.58 6.25 30.01
CA LEU A 19 -21.08 6.47 28.66
C LEU A 19 -21.02 5.10 27.99
N MET A 20 -22.08 4.77 27.25
CA MET A 20 -22.07 3.71 26.26
C MET A 20 -21.00 4.10 25.26
N ALA A 21 -19.81 3.54 25.42
CA ALA A 21 -18.80 3.49 24.39
C ALA A 21 -19.45 2.79 23.19
N GLN A 22 -20.00 3.58 22.26
CA GLN A 22 -20.31 3.12 20.91
C GLN A 22 -19.01 2.54 20.38
N SER A 23 -18.97 1.23 20.21
CA SER A 23 -18.02 0.57 19.34
C SER A 23 -18.06 1.34 18.02
N ALA A 24 -16.94 1.95 17.64
CA ALA A 24 -16.86 2.84 16.49
C ALA A 24 -16.92 2.04 15.18
N GLY A 25 -18.09 1.48 14.89
CA GLY A 25 -18.47 0.97 13.58
C GLY A 25 -19.04 2.12 12.72
N MET A 26 -18.76 2.06 11.43
CA MET A 26 -19.27 3.03 10.44
C MET A 26 -20.82 3.07 10.45
N THR A 27 -21.42 4.26 10.44
CA THR A 27 -22.88 4.39 10.30
C THR A 27 -23.34 3.93 8.91
N ARG A 28 -24.63 3.60 8.76
CA ARG A 28 -25.17 3.21 7.43
C ARG A 28 -24.98 4.29 6.38
N GLU A 29 -25.15 5.56 6.75
CA GLU A 29 -24.96 6.69 5.84
C GLU A 29 -23.50 6.83 5.43
N GLN A 30 -22.57 6.70 6.38
CA GLN A 30 -21.14 6.69 6.09
C GLN A 30 -20.76 5.51 5.19
N ALA A 31 -21.35 4.33 5.39
CA ALA A 31 -21.15 3.18 4.52
C ALA A 31 -21.66 3.45 3.09
N LYS A 32 -22.86 4.01 2.94
CA LYS A 32 -23.38 4.42 1.63
C LYS A 32 -22.48 5.42 0.92
N ALA A 33 -21.95 6.40 1.66
CA ALA A 33 -21.02 7.38 1.12
C ALA A 33 -19.70 6.73 0.66
N LEU A 34 -19.14 5.82 1.46
CA LEU A 34 -17.95 5.04 1.11
C LEU A 34 -18.19 4.22 -0.17
N TYR A 35 -19.24 3.39 -0.19
CA TYR A 35 -19.59 2.56 -1.34
C TYR A 35 -19.85 3.41 -2.60
N GLY A 36 -20.55 4.53 -2.47
CA GLY A 36 -20.76 5.49 -3.54
C GLY A 36 -19.45 6.05 -4.10
N ALA A 37 -18.51 6.43 -3.22
CA ALA A 37 -17.18 6.88 -3.64
C ALA A 37 -16.34 5.76 -4.28
N GLY A 38 -16.58 4.49 -3.95
CA GLY A 38 -15.99 3.35 -4.66
C GLY A 38 -16.59 3.08 -6.04
N GLY A 39 -17.69 3.76 -6.40
CA GLY A 39 -18.45 3.47 -7.62
C GLY A 39 -19.43 2.30 -7.47
N PHE A 40 -19.80 1.97 -6.23
CA PHE A 40 -20.74 0.89 -5.90
C PHE A 40 -21.99 1.44 -5.20
N PRO A 41 -22.82 2.26 -5.86
CA PRO A 41 -23.93 2.92 -5.18
C PRO A 41 -24.88 1.91 -4.52
N VAL A 42 -25.30 2.24 -3.30
CA VAL A 42 -26.33 1.49 -2.56
C VAL A 42 -27.67 2.15 -2.85
N VAL A 43 -28.44 1.56 -3.79
CA VAL A 43 -29.73 2.11 -4.23
C VAL A 43 -30.77 2.02 -3.10
N THR A 44 -30.83 0.87 -2.42
CA THR A 44 -31.63 0.67 -1.21
C THR A 44 -30.88 -0.26 -0.26
N ASP A 45 -31.19 -0.19 1.04
CA ASP A 45 -30.59 -1.08 2.05
C ASP A 45 -30.85 -2.57 1.75
N ALA A 46 -31.98 -2.88 1.11
CA ALA A 46 -32.34 -4.25 0.73
C ALA A 46 -31.56 -4.78 -0.49
N VAL A 47 -31.16 -3.89 -1.40
CA VAL A 47 -30.42 -4.23 -2.62
C VAL A 47 -28.91 -4.27 -2.37
N GLY A 48 -28.42 -3.46 -1.43
CA GLY A 48 -26.99 -3.33 -1.15
C GLY A 48 -26.22 -2.61 -2.27
N PRO A 49 -24.88 -2.71 -2.26
CA PRO A 49 -24.04 -2.09 -3.30
C PRO A 49 -24.33 -2.71 -4.67
N THR A 50 -24.37 -1.87 -5.70
CA THR A 50 -24.51 -2.32 -7.09
C THR A 50 -23.27 -1.96 -7.89
N ASN A 51 -22.84 -2.84 -8.80
CA ASN A 51 -21.76 -2.51 -9.72
C ASN A 51 -22.25 -1.60 -10.84
N ARG A 52 -21.31 -1.18 -11.69
CA ARG A 52 -21.59 -0.32 -12.84
C ARG A 52 -22.57 -0.89 -13.88
N CYS A 53 -22.87 -2.19 -13.84
CA CYS A 53 -23.88 -2.83 -14.68
C CYS A 53 -25.26 -2.90 -14.00
N GLY A 54 -25.42 -2.27 -12.83
CA GLY A 54 -26.63 -2.30 -12.03
C GLY A 54 -26.91 -3.65 -11.37
N LYS A 55 -25.94 -4.56 -11.34
CA LYS A 55 -26.07 -5.86 -10.67
C LYS A 55 -25.63 -5.75 -9.21
N PRO A 56 -26.20 -6.56 -8.30
CA PRO A 56 -25.69 -6.65 -6.94
C PRO A 56 -24.18 -6.93 -6.96
N ALA A 57 -23.43 -6.19 -6.15
CA ALA A 57 -21.98 -6.27 -6.08
C ALA A 57 -21.54 -6.49 -4.64
N ARG A 58 -20.38 -7.14 -4.49
CA ARG A 58 -19.76 -7.40 -3.19
C ARG A 58 -18.29 -7.03 -3.29
N PRO A 59 -17.98 -5.73 -3.51
CA PRO A 59 -16.61 -5.31 -3.63
C PRO A 59 -15.89 -5.60 -2.32
N ARG A 60 -14.70 -6.19 -2.42
CA ARG A 60 -13.78 -6.21 -1.29
C ARG A 60 -13.28 -4.80 -1.06
N ILE A 61 -13.39 -4.31 0.17
CA ILE A 61 -12.90 -3.00 0.58
C ILE A 61 -11.70 -3.18 1.49
N THR A 62 -10.61 -2.50 1.17
CA THR A 62 -9.37 -2.50 1.92
C THR A 62 -9.01 -1.09 2.31
N PHE A 63 -8.80 -0.84 3.60
CA PHE A 63 -8.39 0.48 4.10
C PHE A 63 -6.87 0.56 4.27
N VAL A 64 -6.22 1.48 3.55
CA VAL A 64 -4.77 1.70 3.56
C VAL A 64 -4.50 3.19 3.70
N ASP A 65 -3.61 3.58 4.60
CA ASP A 65 -3.11 4.95 4.64
C ASP A 65 -2.06 5.11 3.52
N MET A 66 -2.49 5.61 2.36
CA MET A 66 -1.64 5.64 1.15
C MET A 66 -0.75 6.87 1.10
N ASN A 67 -0.98 7.84 1.99
CA ASN A 67 -0.29 9.13 2.02
C ASN A 67 0.38 9.45 3.38
N GLY A 68 0.18 8.61 4.39
CA GLY A 68 0.75 8.76 5.73
C GLY A 68 0.07 9.81 6.60
N ASP A 69 -1.15 10.25 6.27
CA ASP A 69 -1.85 11.32 7.00
C ASP A 69 -2.70 10.80 8.18
N GLY A 70 -2.72 9.49 8.40
CA GLY A 70 -3.48 8.82 9.46
C GLY A 70 -4.94 8.54 9.09
N ARG A 71 -5.44 9.01 7.95
CA ARG A 71 -6.74 8.64 7.36
C ARG A 71 -6.47 7.59 6.30
N LYS A 72 -7.26 6.52 6.32
CA LYS A 72 -7.08 5.42 5.37
C LYS A 72 -7.90 5.68 4.11
N GLU A 73 -7.27 5.58 2.95
CA GLU A 73 -7.94 5.40 1.67
C GLU A 73 -8.60 4.02 1.59
N ALA A 74 -9.72 3.94 0.88
CA ALA A 74 -10.42 2.71 0.60
C ALA A 74 -10.13 2.23 -0.83
N LEU A 75 -9.48 1.08 -0.95
CA LEU A 75 -9.34 0.32 -2.19
C LEU A 75 -10.52 -0.65 -2.32
N PHE A 76 -11.26 -0.53 -3.42
CA PHE A 76 -12.35 -1.42 -3.79
C PHE A 76 -11.86 -2.36 -4.88
N ILE A 77 -12.16 -3.66 -4.74
CA ILE A 77 -11.97 -4.66 -5.78
C ILE A 77 -13.28 -5.42 -5.96
N ASP A 78 -13.84 -5.40 -7.16
CA ASP A 78 -14.99 -6.23 -7.53
C ASP A 78 -14.66 -7.10 -8.72
N SER A 79 -15.35 -8.23 -8.83
CA SER A 79 -15.17 -9.16 -9.93
C SER A 79 -16.51 -9.65 -10.46
N GLY A 80 -16.51 -10.05 -11.73
CA GLY A 80 -17.70 -10.60 -12.39
C GLY A 80 -17.81 -10.21 -13.85
N ASP A 81 -18.85 -10.73 -14.49
CA ASP A 81 -19.07 -10.59 -15.93
C ASP A 81 -19.35 -9.16 -16.41
N CYS A 82 -19.64 -8.27 -15.46
CA CYS A 82 -19.79 -6.84 -15.71
C CYS A 82 -18.51 -6.18 -16.24
N TYR A 83 -17.34 -6.73 -15.90
CA TYR A 83 -16.04 -6.20 -16.29
C TYR A 83 -15.53 -7.05 -17.46
N GLN A 84 -15.01 -6.41 -18.50
CA GLN A 84 -14.75 -7.05 -19.78
C GLN A 84 -13.59 -8.05 -19.71
N GLN A 85 -12.41 -7.64 -20.18
CA GLN A 85 -11.31 -8.54 -20.49
C GLN A 85 -10.75 -9.21 -19.24
N GLU A 86 -10.74 -8.49 -18.12
CA GLU A 86 -10.10 -8.94 -16.87
C GLU A 86 -11.09 -9.45 -15.84
N LYS A 87 -12.40 -9.34 -16.10
CA LYS A 87 -13.48 -9.71 -15.17
C LYS A 87 -13.31 -9.10 -13.77
N ARG A 88 -12.59 -7.97 -13.69
CA ARG A 88 -12.17 -7.31 -12.45
C ARG A 88 -12.19 -5.80 -12.59
N TRP A 89 -12.61 -5.14 -11.52
CA TRP A 89 -12.66 -3.69 -11.39
C TRP A 89 -12.00 -3.25 -10.09
N TYR A 90 -11.30 -2.13 -10.15
CA TYR A 90 -10.76 -1.47 -8.97
C TYR A 90 -11.20 -0.01 -8.88
N ALA A 91 -11.29 0.49 -7.65
CA ALA A 91 -11.40 1.93 -7.37
C ALA A 91 -10.64 2.27 -6.10
N VAL A 92 -10.14 3.50 -5.99
CA VAL A 92 -9.57 4.03 -4.75
C VAL A 92 -10.33 5.30 -4.38
N ALA A 93 -10.75 5.39 -3.13
CA ALA A 93 -11.35 6.59 -2.56
C ALA A 93 -10.52 7.10 -1.38
N THR A 94 -10.33 8.42 -1.30
CA THR A 94 -9.70 9.10 -0.15
C THR A 94 -10.77 9.76 0.71
N GLN A 95 -10.50 9.91 2.00
CA GLN A 95 -11.38 10.59 2.94
C GLN A 95 -10.83 11.97 3.29
N GLY A 96 -11.56 13.01 2.94
CA GLY A 96 -11.20 14.39 3.24
C GLY A 96 -11.21 14.71 4.74
N PRO A 97 -10.66 15.87 5.15
CA PRO A 97 -10.61 16.34 6.53
C PRO A 97 -11.97 16.31 7.24
N ASP A 98 -13.03 16.59 6.49
CA ASP A 98 -14.44 16.61 6.86
C ASP A 98 -15.11 15.23 6.93
N GLY A 99 -14.36 14.15 6.69
CA GLY A 99 -14.87 12.78 6.68
C GLY A 99 -15.55 12.37 5.38
N ARG A 100 -15.57 13.23 4.35
CA ARG A 100 -16.21 12.92 3.07
C ARG A 100 -15.31 12.06 2.18
N TRP A 101 -15.88 10.98 1.65
CA TRP A 101 -15.20 10.12 0.70
C TRP A 101 -15.24 10.70 -0.72
N ARG A 102 -14.12 10.62 -1.42
CA ARG A 102 -13.99 11.02 -2.82
C ARG A 102 -13.16 10.01 -3.59
N ARG A 103 -13.64 9.58 -4.75
CA ARG A 103 -12.89 8.71 -5.64
C ARG A 103 -11.69 9.43 -6.25
N ILE A 104 -10.54 8.77 -6.24
CA ILE A 104 -9.27 9.28 -6.79
C ILE A 104 -8.64 8.37 -7.83
N LEU A 105 -9.15 7.15 -7.98
CA LEU A 105 -8.75 6.22 -9.03
C LEU A 105 -9.90 5.26 -9.32
N GLU A 106 -10.05 4.85 -10.57
CA GLU A 106 -10.86 3.71 -10.97
C GLU A 106 -10.28 3.08 -12.24
N GLY A 107 -10.58 1.80 -12.46
CA GLY A 107 -10.19 1.15 -13.69
C GLY A 107 -10.51 -0.33 -13.73
N GLU A 108 -10.40 -0.89 -14.93
CA GLU A 108 -10.56 -2.32 -15.18
C GLU A 108 -9.20 -3.00 -15.08
N GLY A 109 -9.18 -4.20 -14.49
CA GLY A 109 -7.97 -4.99 -14.30
C GLY A 109 -7.51 -5.02 -12.85
N SER A 110 -6.20 -4.87 -12.63
CA SER A 110 -5.61 -4.90 -11.29
C SER A 110 -4.88 -3.59 -10.98
N VAL A 111 -4.79 -3.29 -9.69
CA VAL A 111 -3.97 -2.19 -9.17
C VAL A 111 -3.20 -2.68 -7.96
N ALA A 112 -1.92 -2.31 -7.88
CA ALA A 112 -1.06 -2.62 -6.76
C ALA A 112 -0.12 -1.45 -6.45
N ALA A 113 0.30 -1.33 -5.20
CA ALA A 113 1.39 -0.42 -4.86
C ALA A 113 2.68 -0.91 -5.51
N SER A 114 3.44 0.02 -6.12
CA SER A 114 4.77 -0.27 -6.66
C SER A 114 5.85 -0.41 -5.57
N GLY A 115 5.49 -0.16 -4.31
CA GLY A 115 6.43 -0.04 -3.18
C GLY A 115 7.30 1.22 -3.22
N THR A 116 6.90 2.24 -4.00
CA THR A 116 7.52 3.59 -3.97
C THR A 116 6.45 4.64 -3.72
N ALA A 117 6.86 5.83 -3.27
CA ALA A 117 5.96 6.97 -3.06
C ALA A 117 6.52 8.23 -3.74
N VAL A 118 5.62 9.09 -4.24
CA VAL A 118 5.93 10.39 -4.84
C VAL A 118 4.96 11.40 -4.24
N ASN A 119 5.49 12.56 -3.78
CA ASN A 119 4.71 13.61 -3.13
C ASN A 119 3.91 13.11 -1.91
N GLY A 120 4.47 12.15 -1.16
CA GLY A 120 3.82 11.53 -0.01
C GLY A 120 2.86 10.39 -0.35
N TRP A 121 2.45 10.25 -1.61
CA TRP A 121 1.49 9.22 -2.03
C TRP A 121 2.16 7.99 -2.63
N PHE A 122 1.63 6.80 -2.37
CA PHE A 122 2.06 5.59 -3.07
C PHE A 122 1.99 5.75 -4.58
N VAL A 123 3.00 5.24 -5.27
CA VAL A 123 2.95 5.07 -6.72
C VAL A 123 2.27 3.73 -7.00
N LEU A 124 1.27 3.75 -7.86
CA LEU A 124 0.48 2.57 -8.18
C LEU A 124 0.84 2.01 -9.56
N ASN A 125 0.82 0.69 -9.69
CA ASN A 125 0.89 0.00 -10.97
C ASN A 125 -0.51 -0.51 -11.29
N ALA A 126 -1.12 0.03 -12.34
CA ALA A 126 -2.39 -0.42 -12.86
C ALA A 126 -2.17 -1.30 -14.09
N THR A 127 -2.68 -2.52 -14.10
CA THR A 127 -2.53 -3.47 -15.20
C THR A 127 -3.87 -3.75 -15.87
N ARG A 128 -3.91 -3.59 -17.20
CA ARG A 128 -5.08 -3.89 -18.04
C ARG A 128 -4.63 -4.50 -19.36
N GLY A 129 -5.18 -5.65 -19.73
CA GLY A 129 -4.85 -6.32 -20.99
C GLY A 129 -3.36 -6.66 -21.08
N GLY A 130 -2.73 -7.00 -19.96
CA GLY A 130 -1.28 -7.24 -19.85
C GLY A 130 -0.40 -5.98 -19.88
N VAL A 131 -0.97 -4.78 -20.05
CA VAL A 131 -0.20 -3.53 -20.03
C VAL A 131 -0.22 -2.92 -18.64
N THR A 132 0.96 -2.73 -18.06
CA THR A 132 1.13 -2.09 -16.74
C THR A 132 1.49 -0.62 -16.89
N THR A 133 0.67 0.25 -16.33
CA THR A 133 0.86 1.71 -16.29
C THR A 133 1.21 2.15 -14.88
N ARG A 134 2.26 2.96 -14.76
CA ARG A 134 2.69 3.55 -13.50
C ARG A 134 1.94 4.86 -13.26
N LEU A 135 1.23 4.95 -12.15
CA LEU A 135 0.37 6.06 -11.77
C LEU A 135 0.94 6.82 -10.57
N THR A 136 0.89 8.15 -10.64
CA THR A 136 1.23 9.06 -9.53
C THR A 136 0.03 9.92 -9.20
N PHE A 137 -0.14 10.23 -7.92
CA PHE A 137 -1.16 11.18 -7.49
C PHE A 137 -0.75 12.62 -7.86
N ASP A 138 -1.63 13.34 -8.56
CA ASP A 138 -1.36 14.71 -9.06
C ASP A 138 -1.84 15.81 -8.10
N GLY A 139 -2.39 15.44 -6.94
CA GLY A 139 -3.04 16.34 -5.99
C GLY A 139 -4.57 16.23 -6.02
N ASN A 140 -5.14 15.65 -7.08
CA ASN A 140 -6.57 15.41 -7.20
C ASN A 140 -6.89 13.92 -7.46
N VAL A 141 -6.23 13.29 -8.43
CA VAL A 141 -6.46 11.90 -8.85
C VAL A 141 -5.13 11.21 -9.19
N TYR A 142 -5.17 9.88 -9.34
CA TYR A 142 -4.06 9.12 -9.91
C TYR A 142 -4.06 9.24 -11.44
N ALA A 143 -2.93 9.65 -12.00
CA ALA A 143 -2.73 9.80 -13.44
C ALA A 143 -1.41 9.15 -13.90
N ASP A 144 -1.28 8.89 -15.20
CA ASP A 144 -0.04 8.37 -15.79
C ASP A 144 1.16 9.26 -15.43
N ALA A 145 2.14 8.67 -14.76
CA ALA A 145 3.33 9.36 -14.29
C ALA A 145 4.14 10.02 -15.43
N ARG A 146 4.08 9.50 -16.66
CA ARG A 146 4.74 10.08 -17.84
C ARG A 146 4.07 11.36 -18.29
N LEU A 147 2.74 11.44 -18.20
CA LEU A 147 1.96 12.63 -18.55
C LEU A 147 2.10 13.70 -17.46
N ALA A 148 2.05 13.31 -16.19
CA ALA A 148 2.27 14.22 -15.05
C ALA A 148 3.67 14.88 -15.10
N SER A 149 4.70 14.13 -15.49
CA SER A 149 6.08 14.64 -15.64
C SER A 149 6.25 15.63 -16.80
N GLN A 150 5.42 15.55 -17.84
CA GLN A 150 5.45 16.49 -18.97
C GLN A 150 4.74 17.81 -18.61
N ALA A 151 3.67 17.76 -17.81
CA ALA A 151 2.99 18.96 -17.32
C ALA A 151 3.85 19.76 -16.31
N ALA A 152 4.57 19.07 -15.41
CA ALA A 152 5.43 19.71 -14.41
C ALA A 152 6.66 20.41 -15.01
N ARG A 153 7.14 19.99 -16.19
CA ARG A 153 8.26 20.64 -16.90
C ARG A 153 7.88 21.98 -17.55
N ALA A 154 6.59 22.32 -17.61
CA ALA A 154 6.10 23.59 -18.14
C ALA A 154 5.96 24.70 -17.08
N ALA A 155 6.14 24.39 -15.79
CA ALA A 155 6.06 25.37 -14.71
C ALA A 155 7.47 25.88 -14.32
N PRO A 156 7.67 27.20 -14.09
CA PRO A 156 8.96 27.72 -13.66
C PRO A 156 9.25 27.28 -12.22
N SER A 157 10.36 26.57 -12.04
CA SER A 157 10.84 26.06 -10.75
C SER A 157 11.60 27.15 -9.99
N THR A 158 10.99 27.72 -8.96
CA THR A 158 11.73 28.42 -7.90
C THR A 158 12.34 27.40 -6.95
N ALA A 159 13.65 27.17 -7.08
CA ALA A 159 14.42 26.32 -6.19
C ALA A 159 14.36 26.86 -4.74
N ARG A 160 13.94 26.03 -3.79
CA ARG A 160 14.17 26.27 -2.35
C ARG A 160 15.40 25.48 -1.93
N ASN A 161 16.43 26.21 -1.50
CA ASN A 161 17.54 25.64 -0.74
C ASN A 161 16.99 25.09 0.59
N ALA A 162 17.12 23.78 0.79
CA ALA A 162 16.91 23.15 2.08
C ALA A 162 18.28 22.84 2.69
N THR A 163 18.64 23.61 3.73
CA THR A 163 19.82 23.35 4.56
C THR A 163 19.49 22.16 5.47
N SER A 164 20.23 21.07 5.35
CA SER A 164 20.11 19.89 6.21
C SER A 164 20.77 20.14 7.57
N GLY A 165 19.98 20.11 8.66
CA GLY A 165 20.49 20.00 10.02
C GLY A 165 21.08 18.61 10.31
N PRO A 166 21.81 18.42 11.43
CA PRO A 166 22.48 17.17 11.73
C PRO A 166 21.45 16.07 11.99
N ALA A 167 21.48 15.02 11.17
CA ALA A 167 20.66 13.84 11.36
C ALA A 167 21.13 13.08 12.62
N ALA A 168 20.19 12.82 13.53
CA ALA A 168 20.39 11.86 14.60
C ALA A 168 20.85 10.51 14.00
N ALA A 169 21.83 9.87 14.64
CA ALA A 169 22.41 8.63 14.16
C ALA A 169 21.31 7.58 13.90
N ALA A 170 21.26 7.10 12.66
CA ALA A 170 20.36 6.02 12.28
C ALA A 170 20.65 4.78 13.17
N PRO A 171 19.64 4.01 13.58
CA PRO A 171 19.88 2.79 14.33
C PRO A 171 20.83 1.87 13.54
N ALA A 172 21.73 1.17 14.23
CA ALA A 172 22.52 0.10 13.65
C ALA A 172 21.77 -1.24 13.77
N GLY A 173 21.90 -2.13 12.77
CA GLY A 173 21.28 -3.46 12.77
C GLY A 173 19.98 -3.58 11.97
N ASP A 174 19.29 -4.71 12.14
CA ASP A 174 18.13 -5.15 11.32
C ASP A 174 16.99 -4.14 11.29
N VAL A 175 16.78 -3.43 12.40
CA VAL A 175 15.82 -2.33 12.53
C VAL A 175 16.00 -1.30 11.41
N ALA A 176 17.24 -0.91 11.10
CA ALA A 176 17.53 0.10 10.10
C ALA A 176 17.21 -0.35 8.68
N ILE A 177 17.37 -1.66 8.42
CA ILE A 177 17.06 -2.30 7.15
C ILE A 177 15.55 -2.27 6.93
N PHE A 178 14.77 -2.70 7.93
CA PHE A 178 13.31 -2.65 7.87
C PHE A 178 12.78 -1.23 7.71
N LEU A 179 13.26 -0.27 8.52
CA LEU A 179 12.85 1.13 8.41
C LEU A 179 13.18 1.73 7.04
N ALA A 180 14.38 1.47 6.51
CA ALA A 180 14.77 1.92 5.17
C ALA A 180 13.96 1.24 4.06
N ALA A 181 13.46 0.02 4.30
CA ALA A 181 12.56 -0.67 3.41
C ALA A 181 11.11 -0.18 3.51
N GLY A 182 10.78 0.67 4.50
CA GLY A 182 9.44 1.20 4.74
C GLY A 182 8.57 0.32 5.64
N PHE A 183 9.17 -0.61 6.39
CA PHE A 183 8.45 -1.45 7.34
C PHE A 183 8.25 -0.73 8.67
N HIS A 184 7.18 -1.11 9.35
CA HIS A 184 6.81 -0.64 10.68
C HIS A 184 6.76 -1.81 11.66
N LEU A 185 7.24 -1.59 12.88
CA LEU A 185 7.10 -2.57 13.95
C LEU A 185 5.68 -2.48 14.54
N LYS A 186 4.86 -3.50 14.34
CA LYS A 186 3.50 -3.63 14.89
C LYS A 186 3.37 -4.91 15.68
N LYS A 187 2.93 -4.80 16.95
CA LYS A 187 2.75 -5.94 17.86
C LYS A 187 3.96 -6.91 17.84
N GLY A 188 5.19 -6.38 17.77
CA GLY A 188 6.43 -7.17 17.74
C GLY A 188 6.79 -7.79 16.38
N ARG A 189 6.08 -7.46 15.30
CA ARG A 189 6.33 -7.95 13.94
C ARG A 189 6.65 -6.80 13.00
N TRP A 190 7.56 -7.02 12.06
CA TRP A 190 7.81 -6.07 10.98
C TRP A 190 6.76 -6.23 9.90
N GLU A 191 6.14 -5.13 9.50
CA GLU A 191 5.08 -5.13 8.50
C GLU A 191 5.32 -4.00 7.49
N SER A 192 5.26 -4.30 6.20
CA SER A 192 5.45 -3.34 5.09
C SER A 192 4.31 -2.34 4.94
N GLY A 193 3.27 -2.45 5.78
CA GLY A 193 1.96 -1.84 5.60
C GLY A 193 0.90 -2.81 5.07
N CYS A 194 1.30 -4.04 4.74
CA CYS A 194 0.42 -5.18 4.51
C CYS A 194 -0.26 -5.61 5.83
N ASN A 195 -1.41 -5.01 6.16
CA ASN A 195 -2.12 -5.29 7.42
C ASN A 195 -2.92 -6.63 7.37
N ASP A 196 -2.34 -7.68 6.80
CA ASP A 196 -2.99 -9.00 6.63
C ASP A 196 -3.05 -9.82 7.93
N GLY A 197 -2.36 -9.36 8.99
CA GLY A 197 -2.35 -9.96 10.33
C GLY A 197 -3.16 -9.21 11.39
N ASP A 198 -3.91 -8.18 11.02
CA ASP A 198 -4.84 -7.50 11.94
C ASP A 198 -6.15 -8.30 12.05
N GLU A 199 -6.75 -8.27 13.24
CA GLU A 199 -7.83 -9.15 13.73
C GLU A 199 -9.10 -9.17 12.84
N ASP A 200 -9.21 -8.24 11.90
CA ASP A 200 -10.30 -8.10 10.93
C ASP A 200 -10.18 -9.02 9.69
N ASN A 201 -9.01 -9.60 9.39
CA ASN A 201 -8.77 -10.37 8.15
C ASN A 201 -8.73 -11.90 8.33
N GLY A 202 -8.91 -12.40 9.56
CA GLY A 202 -8.93 -13.83 9.88
C GLY A 202 -7.52 -14.45 10.00
N PRO A 203 -7.32 -15.48 10.84
CA PRO A 203 -6.01 -16.09 11.03
C PRO A 203 -5.68 -17.02 9.86
N GLY A 204 -4.55 -16.83 9.17
CA GLY A 204 -3.96 -17.97 8.45
C GLY A 204 -2.94 -17.78 7.33
N SER A 205 -2.68 -16.58 6.79
CA SER A 205 -1.77 -16.46 5.61
C SER A 205 -0.67 -15.42 5.71
N TYR A 206 -0.62 -14.61 6.78
CA TYR A 206 0.36 -13.53 6.88
C TYR A 206 1.69 -14.03 7.45
N GLY A 207 2.76 -13.78 6.70
CA GLY A 207 4.15 -13.96 7.14
C GLY A 207 4.77 -12.58 7.35
N PRO A 208 5.21 -12.21 8.56
CA PRO A 208 5.80 -10.90 8.80
C PRO A 208 7.11 -10.73 8.05
N GLY A 209 7.56 -9.48 7.92
CA GLY A 209 8.85 -9.14 7.35
C GLY A 209 10.00 -9.88 8.02
N THR A 210 10.76 -10.65 7.24
CA THR A 210 11.98 -11.36 7.65
C THR A 210 13.15 -10.95 6.77
N ILE A 211 14.36 -10.88 7.34
CA ILE A 211 15.59 -10.75 6.55
C ILE A 211 16.11 -12.17 6.29
N GLU A 212 15.97 -12.64 5.06
CA GLU A 212 16.34 -14.01 4.66
C GLU A 212 17.84 -14.13 4.34
N GLU A 213 18.44 -13.05 3.87
CA GLU A 213 19.84 -13.05 3.46
C GLU A 213 20.52 -11.73 3.83
N ARG A 214 21.79 -11.84 4.25
CA ARG A 214 22.73 -10.72 4.33
C ARG A 214 24.11 -11.14 3.84
N ARG A 215 24.52 -10.58 2.70
CA ARG A 215 25.86 -10.78 2.13
C ARG A 215 26.17 -9.65 1.15
N ASP A 216 27.43 -9.48 0.82
CA ASP A 216 27.84 -8.61 -0.28
C ASP A 216 27.41 -9.24 -1.62
N LEU A 217 26.46 -8.60 -2.31
CA LEU A 217 25.93 -9.08 -3.58
C LEU A 217 26.65 -8.43 -4.76
N ASN A 218 27.05 -7.17 -4.63
CA ASN A 218 27.61 -6.40 -5.72
C ASN A 218 29.15 -6.43 -5.78
N GLY A 219 29.83 -6.84 -4.70
CA GLY A 219 31.28 -6.94 -4.57
C GLY A 219 31.95 -5.64 -4.10
N ASP A 220 31.20 -4.70 -3.52
CA ASP A 220 31.72 -3.41 -3.06
C ASP A 220 32.27 -3.42 -1.62
N GLY A 221 32.25 -4.59 -0.97
CA GLY A 221 32.71 -4.79 0.40
C GLY A 221 31.69 -4.40 1.47
N ARG A 222 30.47 -4.00 1.10
CA ARG A 222 29.36 -3.73 2.02
C ARG A 222 28.25 -4.78 1.83
N PRO A 223 27.48 -5.10 2.89
CA PRO A 223 26.42 -6.06 2.78
C PRO A 223 25.17 -5.47 2.12
N GLU A 224 24.52 -6.31 1.32
CA GLU A 224 23.11 -6.21 0.98
C GLU A 224 22.26 -7.08 1.90
N ALA A 225 20.96 -6.80 1.94
CA ALA A 225 19.98 -7.63 2.61
C ALA A 225 18.75 -7.87 1.73
N ILE A 226 18.15 -9.06 1.83
CA ILE A 226 16.85 -9.39 1.21
C ILE A 226 15.82 -9.53 2.31
N ILE A 227 14.80 -8.68 2.27
CA ILE A 227 13.62 -8.82 3.12
C ILE A 227 12.55 -9.58 2.34
N THR A 228 11.84 -10.50 2.99
CA THR A 228 10.61 -11.10 2.47
C THR A 228 9.44 -10.86 3.40
N GLU A 229 8.23 -10.75 2.84
CA GLU A 229 6.99 -10.73 3.59
C GLU A 229 5.96 -11.59 2.85
N GLY A 230 5.12 -12.31 3.60
CA GLY A 230 4.13 -13.25 3.08
C GLY A 230 2.70 -12.80 3.35
N GLY A 231 1.78 -13.14 2.48
CA GLY A 231 0.37 -12.77 2.60
C GLY A 231 -0.33 -12.82 1.25
N THR A 232 -1.25 -13.77 1.08
CA THR A 232 -2.04 -13.89 -0.16
C THR A 232 -2.96 -12.68 -0.38
N TYR A 233 -3.28 -11.94 0.68
CA TYR A 233 -4.05 -10.71 0.58
C TYR A 233 -3.31 -9.59 -0.14
N CYS A 234 -2.06 -9.34 0.26
CA CYS A 234 -1.25 -8.26 -0.31
C CYS A 234 -0.52 -8.67 -1.58
N TYR A 235 -0.17 -9.95 -1.68
CA TYR A 235 0.71 -10.48 -2.72
C TYR A 235 -0.01 -11.42 -3.69
N GLY A 236 -1.34 -11.52 -3.58
CA GLY A 236 -2.17 -12.31 -4.47
C GLY A 236 -1.75 -13.78 -4.47
N ASN A 237 -1.90 -14.44 -5.63
CA ASN A 237 -1.57 -15.85 -5.79
C ASN A 237 -0.09 -16.18 -5.56
N THR A 238 0.79 -15.18 -5.64
CA THR A 238 2.22 -15.35 -5.33
C THR A 238 2.47 -15.53 -3.84
N GLY A 239 1.64 -14.92 -3.01
CA GLY A 239 1.70 -15.07 -1.55
C GLY A 239 2.92 -14.44 -0.89
N ALA A 240 3.84 -13.81 -1.62
CA ALA A 240 5.02 -13.16 -1.07
C ALA A 240 5.48 -11.93 -1.89
N ALA A 241 6.21 -11.03 -1.23
CA ALA A 241 7.01 -9.98 -1.84
C ALA A 241 8.40 -9.92 -1.22
N PHE A 242 9.33 -9.28 -1.92
CA PHE A 242 10.69 -9.06 -1.44
C PHE A 242 11.19 -7.64 -1.66
N TRP A 243 12.20 -7.26 -0.88
CA TRP A 243 12.92 -5.99 -0.96
C TRP A 243 14.42 -6.25 -0.94
N VAL A 244 15.15 -5.66 -1.89
CA VAL A 244 16.61 -5.67 -1.92
C VAL A 244 17.12 -4.36 -1.34
N MET A 245 17.91 -4.49 -0.28
CA MET A 245 18.44 -3.38 0.51
C MET A 245 19.96 -3.37 0.39
N SER A 246 20.56 -2.19 0.25
CA SER A 246 22.01 -2.02 0.15
C SER A 246 22.51 -1.08 1.23
N GLN A 247 23.57 -1.47 1.92
CA GLN A 247 24.27 -0.56 2.81
C GLN A 247 25.13 0.40 1.97
N GLN A 248 24.87 1.69 2.13
CA GLN A 248 25.60 2.75 1.45
C GLN A 248 26.95 3.02 2.15
N ALA A 249 27.85 3.74 1.48
CA ALA A 249 29.17 4.08 2.01
C ALA A 249 29.12 4.86 3.34
N ASP A 250 28.05 5.60 3.59
CA ASP A 250 27.81 6.34 4.83
C ASP A 250 27.12 5.49 5.93
N GLY A 251 26.98 4.18 5.70
CA GLY A 251 26.36 3.23 6.62
C GLY A 251 24.84 3.21 6.58
N ARG A 252 24.17 4.13 5.86
CA ARG A 252 22.71 4.14 5.72
C ARG A 252 22.25 3.03 4.79
N TRP A 253 21.02 2.55 5.01
CA TRP A 253 20.40 1.57 4.13
C TRP A 253 19.55 2.24 3.07
N LYS A 254 19.61 1.70 1.84
CA LYS A 254 18.81 2.15 0.71
C LYS A 254 18.07 0.97 0.09
N ARG A 255 16.79 1.15 -0.22
CA ARG A 255 16.04 0.20 -1.04
C ARG A 255 16.46 0.32 -2.50
N MET A 256 17.00 -0.76 -3.03
CA MET A 256 17.47 -0.86 -4.42
C MET A 256 16.38 -1.37 -5.34
N TYR A 257 15.57 -2.32 -4.86
CA TYR A 257 14.48 -2.91 -5.60
C TYR A 257 13.43 -3.49 -4.65
N ASN A 258 12.20 -3.63 -5.11
CA ASN A 258 11.18 -4.43 -4.47
C ASN A 258 10.19 -4.94 -5.52
N SER A 259 9.62 -6.12 -5.28
CA SER A 259 8.59 -6.69 -6.15
C SER A 259 7.74 -7.71 -5.39
N VAL A 260 6.52 -7.93 -5.89
CA VAL A 260 5.76 -9.14 -5.56
C VAL A 260 6.45 -10.32 -6.24
N GLY A 261 6.73 -11.38 -5.48
CA GLY A 261 7.57 -12.49 -5.94
C GLY A 261 8.51 -13.01 -4.88
N ILE A 262 9.31 -13.98 -5.31
CA ILE A 262 10.44 -14.54 -4.56
C ILE A 262 11.71 -14.11 -5.30
N ALA A 263 12.67 -13.53 -4.58
CA ALA A 263 13.93 -13.10 -5.19
C ALA A 263 14.81 -14.30 -5.52
N GLU A 264 15.21 -14.43 -6.79
CA GLU A 264 16.24 -15.37 -7.22
C GLU A 264 17.47 -14.61 -7.68
N ILE A 265 18.47 -14.52 -6.81
CA ILE A 265 19.73 -13.85 -7.14
C ILE A 265 20.49 -14.68 -8.18
N ARG A 266 20.73 -14.09 -9.35
CA ARG A 266 21.45 -14.74 -10.46
C ARG A 266 22.96 -14.49 -10.36
N PRO A 267 23.77 -15.41 -10.93
CA PRO A 267 25.22 -15.21 -11.00
C PRO A 267 25.63 -14.15 -12.03
N THR A 268 24.77 -13.84 -13.00
CA THR A 268 24.99 -12.78 -13.98
C THR A 268 24.83 -11.42 -13.32
N LYS A 269 25.65 -10.45 -13.73
CA LYS A 269 25.70 -9.11 -13.13
C LYS A 269 25.43 -8.03 -14.19
N GLY A 270 24.78 -6.96 -13.77
CA GLY A 270 24.62 -5.70 -14.48
C GLY A 270 25.74 -4.71 -14.17
N ALA A 271 25.42 -3.43 -14.22
CA ALA A 271 26.37 -2.37 -13.86
C ALA A 271 26.76 -2.46 -12.37
N ASP A 272 27.92 -1.89 -12.02
CA ASP A 272 28.44 -1.79 -10.65
C ASP A 272 28.46 -3.13 -9.88
N GLY A 273 28.53 -4.26 -10.60
CA GLY A 273 28.58 -5.60 -10.02
C GLY A 273 27.25 -6.14 -9.48
N TRP A 274 26.14 -5.40 -9.60
CA TRP A 274 24.83 -5.84 -9.10
C TRP A 274 24.32 -7.09 -9.81
N PRO A 275 23.88 -8.13 -9.10
CA PRO A 275 23.34 -9.33 -9.72
C PRO A 275 22.03 -9.05 -10.45
N ASP A 276 21.74 -9.81 -11.50
CA ASP A 276 20.40 -9.89 -12.03
C ASP A 276 19.48 -10.59 -11.01
N ILE A 277 18.20 -10.22 -11.00
CA ILE A 277 17.23 -10.79 -10.07
C ILE A 277 16.12 -11.45 -10.89
N GLY A 278 15.99 -12.77 -10.78
CA GLY A 278 14.78 -13.48 -11.19
C GLY A 278 13.67 -13.25 -10.17
N ILE A 279 12.45 -13.06 -10.66
CA ILE A 279 11.27 -12.83 -9.81
C ILE A 279 10.40 -14.07 -9.92
N GLY A 280 10.53 -14.95 -8.93
CA GLY A 280 9.76 -16.19 -8.81
C GLY A 280 8.30 -15.92 -8.45
N GLY A 281 7.40 -16.77 -8.93
CA GLY A 281 5.96 -16.69 -8.65
C GLY A 281 5.17 -17.72 -9.47
N PRO A 282 3.84 -17.70 -9.39
CA PRO A 282 2.99 -18.59 -10.16
C PRO A 282 3.17 -18.38 -11.67
N GLY A 283 3.27 -19.49 -12.42
CA GLY A 283 3.46 -19.48 -13.88
C GLY A 283 4.76 -20.15 -14.32
N LEU A 284 5.01 -20.16 -15.62
CA LEU A 284 6.21 -20.77 -16.21
C LEU A 284 7.22 -19.73 -16.74
N CYS A 285 6.85 -18.44 -16.71
CA CYS A 285 7.61 -17.34 -17.30
C CYS A 285 7.96 -16.31 -16.24
N MET A 286 9.18 -16.37 -15.73
CA MET A 286 9.67 -15.52 -14.64
C MET A 286 10.44 -14.33 -15.21
N PRO A 287 10.07 -13.09 -14.86
CA PRO A 287 10.84 -11.93 -15.30
C PRO A 287 12.18 -11.88 -14.58
N VAL A 288 13.19 -11.38 -15.30
CA VAL A 288 14.51 -11.10 -14.78
C VAL A 288 14.77 -9.61 -14.95
N VAL A 289 15.17 -8.95 -13.87
CA VAL A 289 15.56 -7.53 -13.88
C VAL A 289 17.06 -7.39 -13.70
N ARG A 290 17.63 -6.36 -14.33
CA ARG A 290 19.05 -6.02 -14.29
C ARG A 290 19.26 -4.59 -13.81
N TRP A 291 20.26 -4.38 -12.97
CA TRP A 291 20.72 -3.05 -12.63
C TRP A 291 21.45 -2.39 -13.80
N ASN A 292 21.00 -1.19 -14.19
CA ASN A 292 21.57 -0.42 -15.30
C ASN A 292 22.50 0.73 -14.87
N GLY A 293 22.91 0.78 -13.61
CA GLY A 293 23.68 1.90 -13.01
C GLY A 293 22.80 2.87 -12.23
N ARG A 294 21.47 2.76 -12.35
CA ARG A 294 20.52 3.67 -11.70
C ARG A 294 19.29 2.99 -11.12
N ALA A 295 18.76 1.98 -11.80
CA ALA A 295 17.59 1.22 -11.38
C ALA A 295 17.66 -0.20 -11.92
N TYR A 296 16.93 -1.11 -11.27
CA TYR A 296 16.60 -2.39 -11.87
C TYR A 296 15.55 -2.18 -12.97
N VAL A 297 15.85 -2.68 -14.15
CA VAL A 297 14.99 -2.63 -15.34
C VAL A 297 14.78 -4.03 -15.89
N ASP A 298 13.68 -4.26 -16.59
CA ASP A 298 13.40 -5.55 -17.23
C ASP A 298 14.53 -5.91 -18.21
N LEU A 299 15.11 -7.09 -18.02
CA LEU A 299 16.16 -7.62 -18.87
C LEU A 299 15.59 -8.63 -19.86
N ARG A 300 14.86 -9.61 -19.32
CA ARG A 300 14.31 -10.75 -20.09
C ARG A 300 13.25 -11.49 -19.27
N VAL A 301 12.59 -12.43 -19.93
CA VAL A 301 11.77 -13.46 -19.29
C VAL A 301 12.47 -14.81 -19.44
N GLU A 302 12.52 -15.58 -18.35
CA GLU A 302 13.05 -16.93 -18.31
C GLU A 302 11.92 -17.95 -18.13
N GLY A 303 12.01 -19.07 -18.85
CA GLY A 303 11.00 -20.12 -18.77
C GLY A 303 10.79 -20.87 -20.07
N LYS A 304 10.14 -22.04 -19.98
CA LYS A 304 9.86 -22.86 -21.16
C LYS A 304 8.71 -22.24 -21.95
N GLY A 305 9.00 -21.84 -23.20
CA GLY A 305 7.99 -21.31 -24.13
C GLY A 305 7.68 -19.81 -23.98
N CYS A 306 8.48 -19.06 -23.22
CA CYS A 306 8.31 -17.62 -23.06
C CYS A 306 8.86 -16.88 -24.28
N ALA A 307 8.03 -16.06 -24.93
CA ALA A 307 8.49 -15.12 -25.95
C ALA A 307 9.17 -13.90 -25.30
N ARG A 308 10.16 -13.31 -26.01
CA ARG A 308 10.85 -12.08 -25.59
C ARG A 308 9.98 -10.86 -25.73
#